data_AF-A0A1J0VP48-F1
#
_entry.id   AF-A0A1J0VP48-F1
#
_cell.length_a   1.000
_cell.length_b   1.000
_cell.length_c   1.000
_cell.angle_alpha   90.00
_cell.angle_beta   90.00
_cell.angle_gamma   90.00
#
_symmetry.space_group_name_H-M   'P 1'
#
loop_
_entity.id
_entity.type
_entity.pdbx_description
1 polymer ?
#
loop_
_entity_poly.entity_id
_entity_poly.type
_entity_poly.pdbx_seq_one_letter_code
_entity_poly.pdbx_strand_id
1 'polypeptide(L)'
;MSTEHGQEPFYDPEDLLDELDSIIAAQAILQRRTVALQARYAALEPYADRFDEIDPERDWIPRTFGSVNVESTARGLGYAVGPAESFADWLGHTRDSASKIRVYPRPDRAQTERVSGNAIADAITRNADRDGVER
;
A
#
# COMPACT_ATOMS: atom_id res chain seq x y z
N MET A 1 -17.84 3.14 -41.13
CA MET A 1 -16.75 3.48 -40.18
C MET A 1 -17.13 2.90 -38.84
N SER A 2 -16.61 1.70 -38.54
CA SER A 2 -16.85 1.02 -37.27
C SER A 2 -16.01 1.70 -36.20
N THR A 3 -16.66 2.10 -35.11
CA THR A 3 -16.01 2.61 -33.90
C THR A 3 -15.13 1.49 -33.35
N GLU A 4 -13.81 1.72 -33.32
CA GLU A 4 -12.89 0.93 -32.51
C GLU A 4 -13.40 0.99 -31.06
N HIS A 5 -14.03 -0.10 -30.62
CA HIS A 5 -14.23 -0.34 -29.21
C HIS A 5 -12.84 -0.55 -28.62
N GLY A 6 -12.36 0.45 -27.89
CA GLY A 6 -11.06 0.44 -27.23
C GLY A 6 -10.82 -0.90 -26.55
N GLN A 7 -9.66 -1.48 -26.84
CA GLN A 7 -9.23 -2.74 -26.25
C GLN A 7 -9.44 -2.67 -24.73
N GLU A 8 -10.11 -3.70 -24.20
CA GLU A 8 -10.19 -3.93 -22.76
C GLU A 8 -8.78 -3.81 -22.15
N PRO A 9 -8.62 -3.11 -21.01
CA PRO A 9 -7.32 -2.99 -20.38
C PRO A 9 -6.73 -4.39 -20.16
N PHE A 10 -5.51 -4.59 -20.64
CA PHE A 10 -4.81 -5.88 -20.65
C PHE A 10 -4.51 -6.46 -19.25
N TYR A 11 -4.76 -5.70 -18.19
CA TYR A 11 -4.41 -6.06 -16.82
C TYR A 11 -5.65 -6.44 -16.01
N ASP A 12 -5.64 -7.63 -15.44
CA ASP A 12 -6.65 -8.07 -14.47
C ASP A 12 -6.46 -7.29 -13.15
N PRO A 13 -7.49 -6.60 -12.64
CA PRO A 13 -7.43 -5.95 -11.33
C PRO A 13 -7.04 -6.89 -10.18
N GLU A 14 -7.35 -8.19 -10.27
CA GLU A 14 -6.95 -9.18 -9.27
C GLU A 14 -5.43 -9.40 -9.30
N ASP A 15 -4.83 -9.60 -10.48
CA ASP A 15 -3.37 -9.72 -10.63
C ASP A 15 -2.62 -8.48 -10.11
N LEU A 16 -3.17 -7.28 -10.34
CA LEU A 16 -2.59 -6.03 -9.86
C LEU A 16 -2.67 -5.89 -8.33
N LEU A 17 -3.75 -6.37 -7.72
CA LEU A 17 -3.91 -6.37 -6.27
C LEU A 17 -2.95 -7.38 -5.62
N ASP A 18 -2.79 -8.56 -6.21
CA ASP A 18 -1.83 -9.58 -5.75
C ASP A 18 -0.39 -9.06 -5.82
N GLU A 19 -0.02 -8.35 -6.89
CA GLU A 19 1.30 -7.72 -7.01
C GLU A 19 1.50 -6.64 -5.94
N LEU A 20 0.47 -5.83 -5.64
CA LEU A 20 0.53 -4.85 -4.56
C LEU A 20 0.72 -5.51 -3.19
N ASP A 21 0.04 -6.63 -2.93
CA ASP A 21 0.19 -7.41 -1.71
C ASP A 21 1.59 -8.02 -1.58
N SER A 22 2.19 -8.47 -2.68
CA SER A 22 3.57 -8.92 -2.76
C SER A 22 4.56 -7.80 -2.38
N ILE A 23 4.36 -6.59 -2.92
CA ILE A 23 5.19 -5.41 -2.60
C ILE A 23 5.09 -5.07 -1.10
N ILE A 24 3.89 -5.07 -0.53
CA ILE A 24 3.67 -4.83 0.90
C ILE A 24 4.42 -5.86 1.76
N ALA A 25 4.31 -7.15 1.40
CA ALA A 25 5.00 -8.21 2.12
C ALA A 25 6.54 -8.08 2.03
N ALA A 26 7.06 -7.75 0.84
CA ALA A 26 8.49 -7.52 0.63
C ALA A 26 9.01 -6.34 1.47
N GLN A 27 8.26 -5.24 1.53
CA GLN A 27 8.61 -4.08 2.34
C GLN A 27 8.66 -4.42 3.84
N ALA A 28 7.69 -5.19 4.34
CA ALA A 28 7.69 -5.65 5.74
C ALA A 28 8.89 -6.56 6.06
N ILE A 29 9.30 -7.43 5.13
CA ILE A 29 10.50 -8.25 5.27
C ILE A 29 11.75 -7.36 5.30
N LEU A 30 11.86 -6.40 4.39
CA LEU A 30 12.99 -5.48 4.33
C LEU A 30 13.13 -4.69 5.63
N GLN A 31 12.03 -4.13 6.15
CA GLN A 31 12.02 -3.39 7.42
C GLN A 31 12.55 -4.24 8.59
N ARG A 32 12.05 -5.47 8.75
CA ARG A 32 12.54 -6.38 9.80
C ARG A 32 14.03 -6.68 9.66
N ARG A 33 14.51 -6.88 8.43
CA ARG A 33 15.94 -7.11 8.16
C ARG A 33 16.78 -5.88 8.48
N THR A 34 16.30 -4.69 8.16
CA THR A 34 16.98 -3.42 8.46
C THR A 34 17.10 -3.22 9.97
N VAL A 35 16.03 -3.44 10.75
CA VAL A 35 16.07 -3.37 12.23
C VAL A 35 17.05 -4.40 12.81
N ALA A 36 17.00 -5.63 12.32
CA ALA A 36 17.92 -6.67 12.77
C ALA A 36 19.39 -6.33 12.45
N LEU A 37 19.65 -5.75 11.28
CA LEU A 37 20.98 -5.32 10.86
C LEU A 37 21.47 -4.13 11.68
N GLN A 38 20.60 -3.15 11.97
CA GLN A 38 20.88 -2.03 12.86
C GLN A 38 21.34 -2.54 14.23
N ALA A 39 20.60 -3.47 14.84
CA ALA A 39 20.95 -4.04 16.14
C ALA A 39 22.32 -4.76 16.11
N ARG A 40 22.63 -5.46 15.02
CA ARG A 40 23.94 -6.11 14.83
C ARG A 40 25.08 -5.10 14.74
N TYR A 41 24.90 -4.00 14.01
CA TYR A 41 25.89 -2.94 13.98
C TYR A 41 26.07 -2.28 15.35
N ALA A 42 24.97 -1.95 16.04
CA ALA A 42 25.04 -1.38 17.38
C ALA A 42 25.80 -2.28 18.38
N ALA A 43 25.67 -3.61 18.25
CA ALA A 43 26.40 -4.57 19.08
C ALA A 43 27.92 -4.61 18.83
N LEU A 44 28.42 -3.97 17.76
CA LEU A 44 29.86 -3.85 17.49
C LEU A 44 30.52 -2.72 18.28
N GLU A 45 29.75 -1.84 18.92
CA GLU A 45 30.27 -0.65 19.62
C GLU A 45 31.37 -0.97 20.66
N PRO A 46 31.27 -2.02 21.50
CA PRO A 46 32.33 -2.36 22.45
C PRO A 46 33.65 -2.82 21.81
N TYR A 47 33.63 -3.11 20.50
CA TYR A 47 34.78 -3.56 19.71
C TYR A 47 35.21 -2.53 18.68
N ALA A 48 34.66 -1.32 18.74
CA ALA A 48 34.79 -0.29 17.73
C ALA A 48 36.24 0.07 17.39
N ASP A 49 37.12 0.15 18.40
CA ASP A 49 38.53 0.49 18.24
C ASP A 49 39.29 -0.49 17.32
N ARG A 50 38.78 -1.71 17.14
CA ARG A 50 39.37 -2.69 16.20
C ARG A 50 39.17 -2.30 14.74
N PHE A 51 38.28 -1.37 14.46
CA PHE A 51 37.97 -0.87 13.12
C PHE A 51 38.55 0.53 12.88
N ASP A 52 39.39 1.03 13.80
CA ASP A 52 40.12 2.26 13.58
C ASP A 52 41.14 2.08 12.45
N GLU A 53 41.17 3.06 11.54
CA GLU A 53 42.20 3.15 10.51
C GLU A 53 43.28 4.12 11.00
N ILE A 54 44.47 3.59 11.30
CA ILE A 54 45.60 4.41 11.74
C ILE A 54 46.18 5.19 10.57
N ASP A 55 46.41 6.49 10.77
CA ASP A 55 47.11 7.33 9.79
C ASP A 55 48.61 6.99 9.78
N PRO A 56 49.19 6.50 8.67
CA PRO A 56 50.61 6.17 8.60
C PRO A 56 51.52 7.40 8.72
N GLU A 57 51.02 8.62 8.47
CA GLU A 57 51.76 9.87 8.64
C GLU A 57 51.57 10.47 10.05
N ARG A 58 50.56 10.03 10.79
CA ARG A 58 50.17 10.54 12.11
C ARG A 58 49.73 9.40 13.02
N ASP A 59 50.70 8.59 13.44
CA ASP A 59 50.55 7.39 14.26
C ASP A 59 49.83 7.56 15.60
N TRP A 60 49.62 8.80 16.05
CA TRP A 60 49.00 9.15 17.33
C TRP A 60 47.49 9.49 17.23
N ILE A 61 46.89 9.57 16.03
CA ILE A 61 45.44 9.76 15.84
C ILE A 61 44.92 8.85 14.70
N PRO A 62 43.84 8.08 14.92
CA PRO A 62 43.15 7.39 13.84
C PRO A 62 42.64 8.36 12.76
N ARG A 63 42.89 8.04 11.49
CA ARG A 63 42.29 8.74 10.34
C ARG A 63 40.78 8.51 10.29
N THR A 64 40.37 7.29 10.60
CA THR A 64 38.98 6.86 10.59
C THR A 64 38.69 6.20 11.95
N PHE A 65 37.64 6.67 12.63
CA PHE A 65 37.20 6.12 13.90
C PHE A 65 36.13 5.06 13.68
N GLY A 66 36.43 3.83 14.06
CA GLY A 66 35.52 2.69 13.98
C GLY A 66 34.22 2.93 14.74
N SER A 67 34.31 3.59 15.90
CA SER A 67 33.15 3.93 16.74
C SER A 67 32.17 4.86 16.02
N VAL A 68 32.70 5.92 15.39
CA VAL A 68 31.91 6.87 14.59
C VAL A 68 31.25 6.16 13.40
N ASN A 69 31.96 5.26 12.74
CA ASN A 69 31.41 4.51 11.60
C ASN A 69 30.31 3.53 12.01
N VAL A 70 30.51 2.79 13.11
CA VAL A 70 29.52 1.87 13.68
C VAL A 70 28.26 2.62 14.09
N GLU A 71 28.41 3.71 14.84
CA GLU A 71 27.30 4.56 15.27
C GLU A 71 26.56 5.14 14.07
N SER A 72 27.29 5.75 13.13
CA SER A 72 26.72 6.36 11.93
C SER A 72 25.94 5.35 11.09
N THR A 73 26.47 4.13 10.94
CA THR A 73 25.81 3.04 10.20
C THR A 73 24.53 2.58 10.90
N ALA A 74 24.61 2.31 12.21
CA ALA A 74 23.43 1.91 12.99
C ALA A 74 22.34 3.00 12.96
N ARG A 75 22.74 4.27 13.11
CA ARG A 75 21.83 5.42 13.05
C ARG A 75 21.22 5.58 11.66
N GLY A 76 22.02 5.46 10.60
CA GLY A 76 21.54 5.52 9.21
C GLY A 76 20.51 4.44 8.90
N LEU A 77 20.73 3.21 9.37
CA LEU A 77 19.74 2.12 9.26
C LEU A 77 18.47 2.43 10.06
N GLY A 78 18.58 2.99 11.26
CA GLY A 78 17.42 3.46 12.04
C GLY A 78 16.62 4.54 11.30
N TYR A 79 17.30 5.50 10.68
CA TYR A 79 16.65 6.52 9.84
C TYR A 79 15.98 5.95 8.60
N ALA A 80 16.45 4.82 8.06
CA ALA A 80 15.78 4.16 6.93
C ALA A 80 14.48 3.45 7.35
N VAL A 81 14.35 3.05 8.62
CA VAL A 81 13.14 2.38 9.14
C VAL A 81 11.98 3.36 9.32
N GLY A 82 12.22 4.58 9.82
CA GLY A 82 11.15 5.56 10.07
C GLY A 82 10.28 5.88 8.84
N PRO A 83 10.86 6.34 7.71
CA PRO A 83 10.11 6.55 6.47
C PRO A 83 9.47 5.28 5.90
N ALA A 84 10.03 4.10 6.19
CA ALA A 84 9.46 2.83 5.74
C ALA A 84 8.12 2.52 6.42
N GLU A 85 7.92 2.93 7.68
CA GLU A 85 6.64 2.82 8.38
C GLU A 85 5.58 3.70 7.72
N SER A 86 5.89 4.98 7.47
CA SER A 86 4.98 5.89 6.76
C SER A 86 4.65 5.39 5.35
N PHE A 87 5.61 4.76 4.68
CA PHE A 87 5.39 4.15 3.36
C PHE A 87 4.48 2.92 3.44
N ALA A 88 4.59 2.11 4.49
CA ALA A 88 3.69 0.97 4.71
C ALA A 88 2.24 1.41 4.92
N ASP A 89 2.01 2.47 5.70
CA ASP A 89 0.68 3.06 5.87
C ASP A 89 0.09 3.53 4.54
N TRP A 90 0.91 4.22 3.73
CA TRP A 90 0.50 4.69 2.41
C TRP A 90 0.18 3.54 1.44
N LEU A 91 0.96 2.46 1.46
CA LEU A 91 0.66 1.25 0.69
C LEU A 91 -0.64 0.59 1.17
N GLY A 92 -0.92 0.60 2.47
CA GLY A 92 -2.20 0.13 3.02
C GLY A 92 -3.40 0.90 2.46
N HIS A 93 -3.34 2.23 2.47
CA HIS A 93 -4.38 3.06 1.84
C HIS A 93 -4.52 2.84 0.34
N THR A 94 -3.39 2.62 -0.34
CA THR A 94 -3.37 2.31 -1.78
C THR A 94 -4.05 0.97 -2.05
N ARG A 95 -3.77 -0.06 -1.22
CA ARG A 95 -4.42 -1.37 -1.28
C ARG A 95 -5.92 -1.29 -1.06
N ASP A 96 -6.38 -0.54 -0.06
CA ASP A 96 -7.81 -0.32 0.21
C ASP A 96 -8.53 0.39 -0.95
N SER A 97 -7.80 1.17 -1.74
CA SER A 97 -8.32 1.82 -2.94
C SER A 97 -8.33 0.84 -4.12
N ALA A 98 -7.24 0.08 -4.31
CA ALA A 98 -7.10 -0.94 -5.34
C ALA A 98 -8.17 -2.04 -5.22
N SER A 99 -8.49 -2.48 -3.99
CA SER A 99 -9.51 -3.52 -3.75
C SER A 99 -10.93 -3.12 -4.16
N LYS A 100 -11.17 -1.83 -4.44
CA LYS A 100 -12.47 -1.30 -4.93
C LYS A 100 -12.54 -1.26 -6.45
N ILE A 101 -11.41 -1.41 -7.14
CA ILE A 101 -11.30 -1.48 -8.59
C ILE A 101 -11.70 -2.89 -9.01
N ARG A 102 -12.99 -3.06 -9.32
CA ARG A 102 -13.54 -4.32 -9.81
C ARG A 102 -14.57 -4.04 -10.88
N VAL A 103 -14.77 -5.00 -11.78
CA VAL A 103 -15.83 -4.93 -12.77
C VAL A 103 -17.17 -5.14 -12.04
N TYR A 104 -17.95 -4.07 -11.91
CA TYR A 104 -19.32 -4.18 -11.43
C TYR A 104 -20.20 -4.69 -12.58
N PRO A 105 -21.05 -5.72 -12.35
CA PRO A 105 -22.05 -6.10 -13.33
C PRO A 105 -22.87 -4.84 -13.67
N ARG A 106 -22.87 -4.42 -14.94
CA ARG A 106 -23.77 -3.36 -15.35
C ARG A 106 -25.19 -3.88 -15.13
N PRO A 107 -26.02 -3.22 -14.31
CA PRO A 107 -27.42 -3.59 -14.24
C PRO A 107 -27.98 -3.50 -15.65
N ASP A 108 -28.58 -4.60 -16.12
CA ASP A 108 -29.19 -4.64 -17.43
C ASP A 108 -30.21 -3.51 -17.50
N ARG A 109 -30.05 -2.59 -18.46
CA ARG A 109 -30.83 -1.35 -18.52
C ARG A 109 -32.34 -1.67 -18.58
N ALA A 110 -32.66 -2.81 -19.18
CA ALA A 110 -34.01 -3.36 -19.23
C ALA A 110 -34.55 -3.85 -17.88
N GLN A 111 -33.70 -4.29 -16.94
CA GLN A 111 -34.12 -4.62 -15.57
C GLN A 111 -34.38 -3.36 -14.75
N THR A 112 -33.55 -2.32 -14.86
CA THR A 112 -33.72 -1.07 -14.09
C THR A 112 -35.00 -0.33 -14.50
N GLU A 113 -35.33 -0.34 -15.79
CA GLU A 113 -36.57 0.24 -16.32
C GLU A 113 -37.81 -0.57 -15.92
N ARG A 114 -37.75 -1.90 -15.89
CA ARG A 114 -38.85 -2.75 -15.41
C ARG A 114 -39.09 -2.61 -13.91
N VAL A 115 -38.03 -2.54 -13.10
CA VAL A 115 -38.14 -2.38 -11.64
C VAL A 115 -38.72 -1.00 -11.32
N SER A 116 -38.29 0.05 -12.02
CA SER A 116 -38.83 1.40 -11.85
C SER A 116 -40.28 1.52 -12.37
N GLY A 117 -40.59 0.90 -13.51
CA GLY A 117 -41.94 0.87 -14.08
C GLY A 117 -42.94 0.12 -13.20
N ASN A 118 -42.53 -1.02 -12.64
CA ASN A 118 -43.37 -1.79 -11.70
C ASN A 118 -43.58 -1.04 -10.38
N ALA A 119 -42.56 -0.35 -9.86
CA ALA A 119 -42.70 0.46 -8.64
C ALA A 119 -43.67 1.64 -8.82
N ILE A 120 -43.70 2.26 -10.00
CA ILE A 120 -44.64 3.33 -10.34
C ILE A 120 -46.05 2.78 -10.51
N ALA A 121 -46.22 1.64 -11.19
CA ALA A 121 -47.51 0.98 -11.34
C ALA A 121 -48.10 0.58 -9.97
N ASP A 122 -47.29 -0.02 -9.08
CA ASP A 122 -47.72 -0.40 -7.73
C ASP A 122 -48.06 0.81 -6.83
N ALA A 123 -47.43 1.96 -7.06
CA ALA A 123 -47.77 3.19 -6.34
C ALA A 123 -49.09 3.81 -6.83
N ILE A 124 -49.36 3.74 -8.14
CA ILE A 124 -50.62 4.20 -8.74
C ILE A 124 -51.79 3.33 -8.26
N THR A 125 -51.64 2.01 -8.26
CA THR A 125 -52.70 1.09 -7.81
C THR A 125 -53.02 1.27 -6.32
N ARG A 126 -52.00 1.47 -5.47
CA ARG A 126 -52.20 1.74 -4.04
C ARG A 126 -52.89 3.07 -3.73
N ASN A 127 -52.74 4.09 -4.58
CA ASN A 127 -53.46 5.36 -4.43
C ASN A 127 -54.91 5.26 -4.94
N ALA A 128 -55.16 4.51 -6.01
CA ALA A 128 -56.51 4.31 -6.56
C ALA A 128 -57.45 3.58 -5.58
N ASP A 129 -56.94 2.62 -4.80
CA ASP A 129 -57.72 1.91 -3.78
C ASP A 129 -58.05 2.78 -2.55
N ARG A 130 -57.30 3.87 -2.33
CA ARG A 130 -57.47 4.74 -1.16
C ARG A 130 -58.57 5.79 -1.35
N ASP A 131 -58.81 6.22 -2.59
CA ASP A 131 -59.83 7.22 -2.94
C ASP A 131 -61.23 6.62 -3.14
N GLY A 132 -61.36 5.29 -3.13
CA GLY A 132 -62.63 4.58 -3.31
C GLY A 132 -63.45 4.34 -2.03
N VAL A 133 -62.95 4.69 -0.84
CA VAL A 133 -63.54 4.32 0.46
C VAL A 133 -64.33 5.48 1.12
N GLU A 134 -64.36 6.68 0.53
CA GLU A 134 -65.09 7.84 1.08
C GLU A 134 -66.33 8.26 0.26
N ARG A 135 -67.20 7.31 -0.10
CA ARG A 135 -68.55 7.64 -0.59
C ARG A 135 -69.64 6.83 0.10
#